data_AF-K9PEB7-F1
#
_entry.id   AF-K9PEB7-F1
#
_cell.length_a   1.000
_cell.length_b   1.000
_cell.length_c   1.000
_cell.angle_alpha   90.00
_cell.angle_beta   90.00
_cell.angle_gamma   90.00
#
_symmetry.space_group_name_H-M   'P 1'
#
loop_
_entity.id
_entity.type
_entity.pdbx_description
1 polymer ?
#
loop_
_entity_poly.entity_id
_entity_poly.type
_entity_poly.pdbx_seq_one_letter_code
_entity_poly.pdbx_strand_id
1 'polypeptide(L)'
;MVKDQGSRVRSQESGVIPNSPVPSPQSPVPNPQFPIPQSPIPSPQSPNPQIAVTQPEALRSLLEAVANGKVSPDMALDSLKDLAYEKVGEFAKIDHHRHLRTGFPEVIWGPGKTPDQIAQIIAVMRDRNPVVMATRIEPAVYDALQSKVKGLRYYDLARICAITPLDIAPQFEGVISILSAGTADLPVAEEAAVTAELSGFRVQRLWDVGVAGIHRLLNNRHVIESASVLIVVAGMEGALPSVVAGLADCPVIAVPTSIGYGASFGGLAPLLTMLNSCAAGVGVVNIDNGFGAAVLAGQILRTAEKLRLAKPTS
;
A
#
# COMPACT_ATOMS: atom_id res chain seq x y z
N MET A 1 4.19 -66.55 13.14
CA MET A 1 5.17 -67.60 13.44
C MET A 1 6.56 -66.96 13.29
N VAL A 2 7.44 -67.04 14.30
CA VAL A 2 8.94 -66.92 14.20
C VAL A 2 9.49 -65.65 13.50
N LYS A 3 9.88 -64.58 14.23
CA LYS A 3 11.29 -64.19 14.63
C LYS A 3 12.09 -63.49 13.51
N ASP A 4 13.16 -62.68 13.74
CA ASP A 4 13.91 -62.19 14.92
C ASP A 4 14.34 -60.70 14.61
N GLN A 5 14.39 -59.73 15.55
CA GLN A 5 15.37 -59.39 16.62
C GLN A 5 16.68 -58.65 16.22
N GLY A 6 17.17 -57.78 17.13
CA GLY A 6 18.37 -56.92 17.00
C GLY A 6 18.05 -55.40 17.07
N SER A 7 17.88 -54.68 18.19
CA SER A 7 18.66 -54.54 19.46
C SER A 7 20.05 -53.90 19.25
N ARG A 8 20.29 -52.64 19.68
CA ARG A 8 20.91 -52.20 20.97
C ARG A 8 22.43 -52.55 21.08
N VAL A 9 23.38 -51.75 21.64
CA VAL A 9 23.33 -50.52 22.48
C VAL A 9 24.72 -49.83 22.62
N ARG A 10 24.77 -48.47 22.78
CA ARG A 10 25.87 -47.60 23.36
C ARG A 10 27.30 -47.70 22.73
N SER A 11 28.35 -46.91 23.08
CA SER A 11 28.66 -46.07 24.27
C SER A 11 29.70 -44.94 24.05
N GLN A 12 29.70 -43.94 24.95
CA GLN A 12 30.85 -43.13 25.47
C GLN A 12 31.58 -42.11 24.54
N GLU A 13 31.62 -40.81 24.88
CA GLU A 13 32.70 -40.03 25.58
C GLU A 13 33.72 -39.41 24.59
N SER A 14 34.42 -38.27 24.79
CA SER A 14 34.33 -37.07 25.66
C SER A 14 35.15 -35.94 24.96
N GLY A 15 35.26 -34.65 25.36
CA GLY A 15 34.75 -33.85 26.49
C GLY A 15 35.51 -32.48 26.58
N VAL A 16 35.27 -31.70 27.65
CA VAL A 16 36.03 -30.48 28.07
C VAL A 16 35.85 -29.18 27.24
N ILE A 17 35.94 -28.04 27.95
CA ILE A 17 35.79 -26.62 27.52
C ILE A 17 36.74 -25.77 28.42
N PRO A 18 36.74 -24.42 28.38
CA PRO A 18 37.22 -23.48 27.35
C PRO A 18 38.69 -23.05 27.60
N ASN A 19 39.22 -22.05 26.87
CA ASN A 19 40.29 -21.20 27.42
C ASN A 19 40.34 -19.76 26.85
N SER A 20 40.37 -18.78 27.76
CA SER A 20 40.58 -17.32 27.63
C SER A 20 40.51 -16.77 29.07
N PRO A 21 41.31 -15.77 29.51
CA PRO A 21 41.65 -14.53 28.78
C PRO A 21 43.12 -14.05 28.98
N VAL A 22 43.42 -12.79 28.62
CA VAL A 22 44.09 -11.75 29.47
C VAL A 22 44.21 -10.43 28.67
N PRO A 23 43.88 -9.25 29.23
CA PRO A 23 44.05 -7.94 28.58
C PRO A 23 45.16 -7.06 29.19
N SER A 24 45.70 -6.09 28.42
CA SER A 24 46.55 -4.98 28.91
C SER A 24 46.75 -3.91 27.80
N PRO A 25 47.28 -2.70 28.10
CA PRO A 25 46.73 -1.72 29.06
C PRO A 25 46.47 -0.34 28.40
N GLN A 26 45.96 0.65 29.16
CA GLN A 26 45.58 1.98 28.65
C GLN A 26 46.68 3.06 28.74
N SER A 27 46.69 3.96 27.75
CA SER A 27 46.98 5.42 27.78
C SER A 27 48.28 5.97 28.41
N PRO A 28 48.81 7.05 27.81
CA PRO A 28 48.80 8.34 28.54
C PRO A 28 48.41 9.56 27.69
N VAL A 29 48.00 10.65 28.36
CA VAL A 29 47.69 11.97 27.76
C VAL A 29 48.25 13.09 28.65
N PRO A 30 49.12 13.98 28.12
CA PRO A 30 48.87 15.44 28.10
C PRO A 30 49.44 16.10 26.81
N ASN A 31 49.25 17.38 26.46
CA ASN A 31 48.51 18.53 27.01
C ASN A 31 48.05 19.47 25.85
N PRO A 32 47.33 20.60 26.05
CA PRO A 32 46.61 21.29 24.97
C PRO A 32 47.43 22.35 24.20
N GLN A 33 46.98 22.67 22.98
CA GLN A 33 47.36 23.87 22.22
C GLN A 33 46.15 24.52 21.52
N PHE A 34 46.05 25.84 21.64
CA PHE A 34 45.11 26.78 21.01
C PHE A 34 45.80 28.17 20.99
N PRO A 35 45.37 29.16 20.19
CA PRO A 35 44.66 29.08 18.90
C PRO A 35 45.26 30.02 17.82
N ILE A 36 45.07 29.71 16.53
CA ILE A 36 44.99 30.72 15.45
C ILE A 36 43.90 30.28 14.45
N PRO A 37 42.91 31.12 14.11
CA PRO A 37 41.90 30.77 13.12
C PRO A 37 42.39 31.02 11.68
N GLN A 38 42.19 30.04 10.79
CA GLN A 38 42.24 30.24 9.35
C GLN A 38 40.89 29.84 8.76
N SER A 39 40.16 30.82 8.21
CA SER A 39 38.85 30.61 7.60
C SER A 39 38.98 29.96 6.23
N PRO A 40 38.45 28.75 5.99
CA PRO A 40 38.34 28.21 4.63
C PRO A 40 37.27 29.01 3.88
N ILE A 41 37.64 29.63 2.76
CA ILE A 41 36.68 30.25 1.84
C ILE A 41 35.90 29.11 1.16
N PRO A 42 34.57 29.01 1.33
CA PRO A 42 33.78 28.03 0.59
C PRO A 42 33.73 28.42 -0.89
N SER A 43 34.13 27.51 -1.78
CA SER A 43 33.87 27.63 -3.21
C SER A 43 32.37 27.82 -3.47
N PRO A 44 31.95 28.48 -4.56
CA PRO A 44 30.54 28.63 -4.91
C PRO A 44 29.93 27.26 -5.28
N GLN A 45 29.44 26.55 -4.27
CA GLN A 45 28.59 25.38 -4.46
C GLN A 45 27.23 25.87 -4.94
N SER A 46 26.93 25.71 -6.22
CA SER A 46 25.60 25.93 -6.76
C SER A 46 24.62 24.90 -6.18
N PRO A 47 23.65 25.28 -5.33
CA PRO A 47 22.56 24.38 -5.00
C PRO A 47 21.63 24.39 -6.21
N ASN A 48 21.75 23.39 -7.10
CA ASN A 48 20.79 23.21 -8.19
C ASN A 48 19.53 22.56 -7.60
N PRO A 49 18.43 23.30 -7.37
CA PRO A 49 17.26 22.73 -6.73
C PRO A 49 16.43 22.07 -7.83
N GLN A 50 16.61 20.76 -8.00
CA GLN A 50 15.67 19.94 -8.76
C GLN A 50 14.35 19.88 -7.97
N ILE A 51 13.52 20.91 -8.15
CA ILE A 51 12.17 20.96 -7.61
C ILE A 51 11.40 19.81 -8.23
N ALA A 52 10.99 18.83 -7.42
CA ALA A 52 10.18 17.72 -7.89
C ALA A 52 8.76 18.23 -8.22
N VAL A 53 8.51 18.53 -9.50
CA VAL A 53 7.24 19.09 -9.99
C VAL A 53 6.18 17.98 -10.12
N THR A 54 5.83 17.35 -9.00
CA THR A 54 4.77 16.31 -8.92
C THR A 54 3.48 16.81 -8.26
N GLN A 55 3.44 18.08 -7.83
CA GLN A 55 2.30 18.73 -7.16
C GLN A 55 1.73 19.88 -8.02
N PRO A 56 0.42 20.18 -7.96
CA PRO A 56 -0.19 21.29 -8.70
C PRO A 56 0.45 22.64 -8.37
N GLU A 57 0.83 22.84 -7.11
CA GLU A 57 1.45 24.06 -6.59
C GLU A 57 2.88 24.21 -7.12
N ALA A 58 3.62 23.11 -7.26
CA ALA A 58 4.96 23.09 -7.85
C ALA A 58 4.90 23.39 -9.35
N LEU A 59 3.90 22.85 -10.07
CA LEU A 59 3.69 23.14 -11.49
C LEU A 59 3.23 24.58 -11.72
N ARG A 60 2.31 25.09 -10.89
CA ARG A 60 1.96 26.52 -10.83
C ARG A 60 3.19 27.38 -10.58
N SER A 61 4.03 27.03 -9.60
CA SER A 61 5.26 27.76 -9.28
C SER A 61 6.25 27.79 -10.44
N LEU A 62 6.38 26.69 -11.19
CA LEU A 62 7.20 26.63 -12.41
C LEU A 62 6.63 27.53 -13.51
N LEU A 63 5.32 27.46 -13.77
CA LEU A 63 4.65 28.30 -14.77
C LEU A 63 4.72 29.80 -14.41
N GLU A 64 4.57 30.14 -13.13
CA GLU A 64 4.77 31.50 -12.62
C GLU A 64 6.24 31.93 -12.69
N ALA A 65 7.21 31.03 -12.49
CA ALA A 65 8.63 31.32 -12.68
C ALA A 65 8.98 31.62 -14.15
N VAL A 66 8.39 30.88 -15.10
CA VAL A 66 8.51 31.15 -16.54
C VAL A 66 7.84 32.47 -16.92
N ALA A 67 6.60 32.71 -16.46
CA ALA A 67 5.87 33.96 -16.73
C ALA A 67 6.58 35.20 -16.17
N ASN A 68 7.30 35.07 -15.04
CA ASN A 68 8.13 36.12 -14.46
C ASN A 68 9.58 36.15 -15.01
N GLY A 69 9.90 35.37 -16.05
CA GLY A 69 11.23 35.35 -16.71
C GLY A 69 12.38 34.79 -15.85
N LYS A 70 12.06 34.11 -14.73
CA LYS A 70 13.06 33.53 -13.80
C LYS A 70 13.62 32.19 -14.29
N VAL A 71 12.90 31.52 -15.19
CA VAL A 71 13.26 30.23 -15.82
C VAL A 71 12.92 30.35 -17.30
N SER A 72 13.81 29.92 -18.20
CA SER A 72 13.49 29.93 -19.64
C SER A 72 12.47 28.85 -19.99
N PRO A 73 11.68 28.99 -21.08
CA PRO A 73 10.79 27.94 -21.55
C PRO A 73 11.51 26.60 -21.77
N ASP A 74 12.76 26.61 -22.24
CA ASP A 74 13.56 25.40 -22.46
C ASP A 74 14.00 24.73 -21.15
N MET A 75 14.44 25.51 -20.15
CA MET A 75 14.78 24.97 -18.82
C MET A 75 13.54 24.42 -18.10
N ALA A 76 12.38 25.06 -18.27
CA ALA A 76 11.13 24.52 -17.79
C ALA A 76 10.76 23.23 -18.53
N LEU A 77 10.87 23.19 -19.86
CA LEU A 77 10.62 21.99 -20.66
C LEU A 77 11.54 20.82 -20.25
N ASP A 78 12.81 21.09 -19.94
CA ASP A 78 13.75 20.10 -19.40
C ASP A 78 13.27 19.55 -18.05
N SER A 79 12.85 20.42 -17.12
CA SER A 79 12.25 19.98 -15.84
C SER A 79 10.92 19.22 -16.00
N LEU A 80 10.27 19.32 -17.16
CA LEU A 80 9.04 18.61 -17.51
C LEU A 80 9.28 17.27 -18.24
N LYS A 81 10.53 16.92 -18.59
CA LYS A 81 10.83 15.64 -19.28
C LYS A 81 10.54 14.42 -18.39
N ASP A 82 10.94 14.48 -17.12
CA ASP A 82 10.75 13.40 -16.13
C ASP A 82 9.46 13.54 -15.31
N LEU A 83 8.50 14.34 -15.78
CA LEU A 83 7.13 14.38 -15.24
C LEU A 83 6.31 13.19 -15.71
N ALA A 84 6.37 12.91 -17.02
CA ALA A 84 5.51 11.94 -17.70
C ALA A 84 5.68 10.53 -17.15
N TYR A 85 6.93 10.06 -17.08
CA TYR A 85 7.31 8.84 -16.37
C TYR A 85 8.82 8.79 -16.14
N GLU A 86 9.25 8.09 -15.09
CA GLU A 86 10.67 7.83 -14.78
C GLU A 86 11.01 6.36 -15.02
N LYS A 87 12.11 6.05 -15.71
CA LYS A 87 12.55 4.66 -15.95
C LYS A 87 13.27 4.09 -14.73
N VAL A 88 12.92 2.87 -14.32
CA VAL A 88 13.68 2.09 -13.33
C VAL A 88 14.24 0.85 -14.01
N GLY A 89 15.50 0.93 -14.41
CA GLY A 89 16.14 -0.04 -15.29
C GLY A 89 15.35 -0.25 -16.59
N GLU A 90 15.42 -1.46 -17.14
CA GLU A 90 14.67 -1.87 -18.33
C GLU A 90 13.31 -2.53 -18.00
N PHE A 91 12.89 -2.57 -16.73
CA PHE A 91 11.77 -3.39 -16.26
C PHE A 91 10.58 -2.61 -15.67
N ALA A 92 10.70 -1.30 -15.44
CA ALA A 92 9.60 -0.46 -14.98
C ALA A 92 9.69 0.99 -15.48
N LYS A 93 8.52 1.64 -15.55
CA LYS A 93 8.34 3.07 -15.81
C LYS A 93 7.32 3.59 -14.81
N ILE A 94 7.69 4.53 -13.95
CA ILE A 94 6.84 5.08 -12.88
C ILE A 94 6.09 6.29 -13.43
N ASP A 95 4.76 6.26 -13.42
CA ASP A 95 3.87 7.37 -13.79
C ASP A 95 3.67 8.32 -12.61
N HIS A 96 4.53 9.34 -12.50
CA HIS A 96 4.47 10.35 -11.44
C HIS A 96 3.22 11.25 -11.51
N HIS A 97 2.57 11.37 -12.67
CA HIS A 97 1.27 12.04 -12.77
C HIS A 97 0.12 11.24 -12.16
N ARG A 98 0.29 9.95 -11.86
CA ARG A 98 -0.80 9.09 -11.38
C ARG A 98 -1.45 9.64 -10.11
N HIS A 99 -0.66 10.16 -9.16
CA HIS A 99 -1.19 10.82 -7.97
C HIS A 99 -2.14 11.99 -8.31
N LEU A 100 -1.75 12.86 -9.25
CA LEU A 100 -2.54 13.99 -9.71
C LEU A 100 -3.87 13.59 -10.38
N ARG A 101 -3.91 12.41 -11.04
CA ARG A 101 -5.10 11.94 -11.78
C ARG A 101 -6.01 11.04 -10.93
N THR A 102 -5.46 10.22 -10.04
CA THR A 102 -6.21 9.21 -9.28
C THR A 102 -6.26 9.45 -7.76
N GLY A 103 -5.64 10.53 -7.26
CA GLY A 103 -5.59 10.86 -5.84
C GLY A 103 -4.82 9.87 -4.96
N PHE A 104 -4.04 8.98 -5.59
CA PHE A 104 -3.15 8.03 -4.92
C PHE A 104 -1.95 7.77 -5.84
N PRO A 105 -0.73 7.61 -5.31
CA PRO A 105 0.46 7.32 -6.11
C PRO A 105 0.34 6.04 -6.95
N GLU A 106 1.37 5.77 -7.74
CA GLU A 106 1.53 4.44 -8.32
C GLU A 106 1.76 3.38 -7.24
N VAL A 107 1.49 2.12 -7.59
CA VAL A 107 1.55 0.95 -6.71
C VAL A 107 2.29 -0.18 -7.41
N ILE A 108 3.24 -0.76 -6.70
CA ILE A 108 4.14 -1.78 -7.23
C ILE A 108 3.41 -3.13 -7.16
N TRP A 109 2.93 -3.61 -8.31
CA TRP A 109 2.43 -4.98 -8.42
C TRP A 109 3.57 -5.97 -8.13
N GLY A 110 3.52 -6.66 -6.99
CA GLY A 110 4.55 -7.60 -6.54
C GLY A 110 4.73 -8.85 -7.41
N PRO A 111 3.65 -9.58 -7.77
CA PRO A 111 3.76 -10.85 -8.48
C PRO A 111 4.54 -10.76 -9.79
N GLY A 112 5.48 -11.68 -9.99
CA GLY A 112 6.37 -11.73 -11.15
C GLY A 112 7.61 -10.85 -11.08
N LYS A 113 7.80 -10.05 -10.01
CA LYS A 113 9.04 -9.26 -9.78
C LYS A 113 9.96 -9.93 -8.76
N THR A 114 11.26 -9.70 -8.89
CA THR A 114 12.26 -10.08 -7.88
C THR A 114 12.30 -9.09 -6.71
N PRO A 115 12.81 -9.49 -5.51
CA PRO A 115 13.02 -8.55 -4.41
C PRO A 115 13.92 -7.36 -4.79
N ASP A 116 14.92 -7.55 -5.65
CA ASP A 116 15.78 -6.47 -6.14
C ASP A 116 15.05 -5.50 -7.07
N GLN A 117 14.20 -5.98 -7.97
CA GLN A 117 13.35 -5.13 -8.81
C GLN A 117 12.38 -4.30 -7.95
N ILE A 118 11.76 -4.92 -6.95
CA ILE A 118 10.84 -4.24 -6.02
C ILE A 118 11.60 -3.19 -5.19
N ALA A 119 12.78 -3.52 -4.66
CA ALA A 119 13.60 -2.57 -3.90
C ALA A 119 14.06 -1.36 -4.74
N GLN A 120 14.42 -1.57 -6.01
CA GLN A 120 14.81 -0.49 -6.92
C GLN A 120 13.63 0.44 -7.25
N ILE A 121 12.45 -0.09 -7.55
CA ILE A 121 11.25 0.72 -7.78
C ILE A 121 10.88 1.50 -6.50
N ILE A 122 10.92 0.84 -5.34
CA ILE A 122 10.67 1.47 -4.04
C ILE A 122 11.61 2.66 -3.78
N ALA A 123 12.91 2.54 -4.10
CA ALA A 123 13.87 3.60 -3.88
C ALA A 123 13.49 4.86 -4.68
N VAL A 124 13.27 4.71 -5.98
CA VAL A 124 12.92 5.82 -6.88
C VAL A 124 11.56 6.45 -6.53
N MET A 125 10.58 5.65 -6.10
CA MET A 125 9.27 6.17 -5.71
C MET A 125 9.30 6.97 -4.39
N ARG A 126 10.18 6.61 -3.45
CA ARG A 126 10.26 7.20 -2.11
C ARG A 126 10.63 8.68 -2.15
N ASP A 127 11.55 9.06 -3.04
CA ASP A 127 12.07 10.43 -3.10
C ASP A 127 11.03 11.44 -3.59
N ARG A 128 9.92 10.98 -4.19
CA ARG A 128 8.83 11.83 -4.70
C ARG A 128 7.47 11.63 -4.02
N ASN A 129 7.29 10.61 -3.17
CA ASN A 129 5.99 10.25 -2.58
C ASN A 129 6.11 9.94 -1.07
N PRO A 130 5.27 10.54 -0.19
CA PRO A 130 5.29 10.23 1.24
C PRO A 130 4.80 8.81 1.55
N VAL A 131 3.99 8.24 0.66
CA VAL A 131 3.48 6.86 0.73
C VAL A 131 3.93 6.12 -0.54
N VAL A 132 4.59 4.97 -0.36
CA VAL A 132 4.97 4.04 -1.43
C VAL A 132 4.46 2.67 -1.06
N MET A 133 3.72 2.02 -1.97
CA MET A 133 3.03 0.75 -1.68
C MET A 133 3.34 -0.33 -2.73
N ALA A 134 3.50 -1.57 -2.28
CA ALA A 134 3.63 -2.76 -3.11
C ALA A 134 2.60 -3.83 -2.66
N THR A 135 1.80 -4.32 -3.59
CA THR A 135 0.67 -5.24 -3.31
C THR A 135 1.01 -6.70 -3.62
N ARG A 136 0.28 -7.61 -2.97
CA ARG A 136 0.37 -9.08 -3.12
C ARG A 136 1.78 -9.65 -2.91
N ILE A 137 2.57 -9.01 -2.05
CA ILE A 137 3.91 -9.47 -1.66
C ILE A 137 3.78 -10.73 -0.79
N GLU A 138 4.61 -11.75 -1.04
CA GLU A 138 4.72 -12.93 -0.15
C GLU A 138 5.64 -12.63 1.04
N PRO A 139 5.46 -13.24 2.22
CA PRO A 139 6.34 -13.03 3.38
C PRO A 139 7.83 -13.20 3.08
N ALA A 140 8.21 -14.26 2.35
CA ALA A 140 9.61 -14.50 1.96
C ALA A 140 10.19 -13.44 1.00
N VAL A 141 9.35 -12.71 0.27
CA VAL A 141 9.76 -11.55 -0.54
C VAL A 141 9.95 -10.32 0.35
N TYR A 142 9.09 -10.13 1.36
CA TYR A 142 9.27 -9.07 2.37
C TYR A 142 10.55 -9.28 3.20
N ASP A 143 10.86 -10.50 3.64
CA ASP A 143 12.09 -10.79 4.39
C ASP A 143 13.35 -10.41 3.60
N ALA A 144 13.37 -10.73 2.29
CA ALA A 144 14.44 -10.30 1.39
C ALA A 144 14.50 -8.77 1.22
N LEU A 145 13.34 -8.09 1.24
CA LEU A 145 13.23 -6.63 1.13
C LEU A 145 13.67 -5.88 2.39
N GLN A 146 13.45 -6.41 3.61
CA GLN A 146 13.85 -5.75 4.86
C GLN A 146 15.34 -5.35 4.86
N SER A 147 16.20 -6.25 4.37
CA SER A 147 17.66 -6.02 4.28
C SER A 147 18.04 -4.91 3.28
N LYS A 148 17.20 -4.65 2.28
CA LYS A 148 17.43 -3.71 1.17
C LYS A 148 16.75 -2.35 1.41
N VAL A 149 15.65 -2.32 2.17
CA VAL A 149 14.71 -1.20 2.24
C VAL A 149 14.43 -0.82 3.70
N LYS A 150 15.18 0.15 4.23
CA LYS A 150 14.96 0.68 5.59
C LYS A 150 13.59 1.35 5.71
N GLY A 151 12.87 1.08 6.80
CA GLY A 151 11.55 1.67 7.08
C GLY A 151 10.39 1.07 6.28
N LEU A 152 10.56 -0.14 5.73
CA LEU A 152 9.46 -0.89 5.09
C LEU A 152 8.59 -1.54 6.17
N ARG A 153 7.29 -1.25 6.16
CA ARG A 153 6.26 -1.91 6.97
C ARG A 153 5.56 -2.98 6.13
N TYR A 154 5.27 -4.13 6.72
CA TYR A 154 4.47 -5.17 6.10
C TYR A 154 3.13 -5.34 6.82
N TYR A 155 2.07 -5.51 6.04
CA TYR A 155 0.71 -5.74 6.47
C TYR A 155 0.35 -7.16 6.01
N ASP A 156 0.68 -8.14 6.85
CA ASP A 156 0.76 -9.57 6.48
C ASP A 156 -0.51 -10.10 5.83
N LEU A 157 -1.66 -9.93 6.49
CA LEU A 157 -2.96 -10.39 5.98
C LEU A 157 -3.33 -9.69 4.65
N ALA A 158 -3.04 -8.40 4.51
CA ALA A 158 -3.25 -7.63 3.27
C ALA A 158 -2.21 -7.96 2.17
N ARG A 159 -1.13 -8.66 2.51
CA ARG A 159 0.06 -8.90 1.67
C ARG A 159 0.63 -7.60 1.06
N ILE A 160 0.58 -6.51 1.82
CA ILE A 160 1.06 -5.19 1.40
C ILE A 160 2.37 -4.85 2.11
N CYS A 161 3.39 -4.49 1.33
CA CYS A 161 4.56 -3.77 1.82
C CYS A 161 4.35 -2.26 1.57
N ALA A 162 4.59 -1.41 2.56
CA ALA A 162 4.50 0.04 2.39
C ALA A 162 5.58 0.81 3.15
N ILE A 163 5.95 1.96 2.62
CA ILE A 163 6.66 3.04 3.32
C ILE A 163 5.67 4.18 3.48
N THR A 164 5.60 4.74 4.67
CA THR A 164 4.58 5.72 5.06
C THR A 164 5.04 6.44 6.35
N PRO A 165 4.56 7.65 6.66
CA PRO A 165 4.76 8.26 7.97
C PRO A 165 4.23 7.36 9.11
N LEU A 166 4.78 7.53 10.32
CA LEU A 166 4.37 6.75 11.49
C LEU A 166 2.86 6.93 11.80
N ASP A 167 2.38 8.17 11.73
CA ASP A 167 1.00 8.54 11.97
C ASP A 167 0.33 9.00 10.67
N ILE A 168 -0.57 8.16 10.13
CA ILE A 168 -1.42 8.50 8.99
C ILE A 168 -2.77 8.98 9.52
N ALA A 169 -2.91 10.29 9.70
CA ALA A 169 -4.24 10.88 9.93
C ALA A 169 -5.09 10.77 8.64
N PRO A 170 -6.39 10.48 8.73
CA PRO A 170 -7.30 10.61 7.60
C PRO A 170 -7.29 12.04 7.05
N GLN A 171 -7.13 12.15 5.72
CA GLN A 171 -6.99 13.41 4.99
C GLN A 171 -8.27 13.81 4.24
N PHE A 172 -9.17 12.85 4.01
CA PHE A 172 -10.43 13.04 3.28
C PHE A 172 -11.65 12.79 4.17
N GLU A 173 -12.76 13.45 3.85
CA GLU A 173 -14.05 13.22 4.51
C GLU A 173 -14.72 11.90 4.06
N GLY A 174 -15.64 11.41 4.89
CA GLY A 174 -16.39 10.17 4.67
C GLY A 174 -15.78 8.93 5.37
N VAL A 175 -16.51 7.82 5.29
CA VAL A 175 -16.10 6.51 5.81
C VAL A 175 -16.23 5.45 4.71
N ILE A 176 -15.18 4.65 4.53
CA ILE A 176 -15.21 3.46 3.67
C ILE A 176 -15.47 2.25 4.59
N SER A 177 -16.69 1.72 4.57
CA SER A 177 -17.03 0.50 5.31
C SER A 177 -16.70 -0.73 4.45
N ILE A 178 -15.90 -1.66 4.98
CA ILE A 178 -15.42 -2.84 4.27
C ILE A 178 -15.96 -4.09 4.97
N LEU A 179 -16.67 -4.92 4.22
CA LEU A 179 -17.36 -6.11 4.68
C LEU A 179 -16.75 -7.36 4.02
N SER A 180 -16.57 -8.45 4.78
CA SER A 180 -16.16 -9.75 4.22
C SER A 180 -17.23 -10.83 4.45
N ALA A 181 -17.44 -11.71 3.48
CA ALA A 181 -18.39 -12.81 3.62
C ALA A 181 -17.87 -13.91 4.57
N GLY A 182 -16.60 -14.29 4.45
CA GLY A 182 -15.96 -15.20 5.39
C GLY A 182 -14.56 -14.74 5.83
N THR A 183 -13.92 -15.56 6.66
CA THR A 183 -12.51 -15.39 7.05
C THR A 183 -11.53 -15.67 5.90
N ALA A 184 -11.93 -16.49 4.93
CA ALA A 184 -11.12 -16.78 3.74
C ALA A 184 -11.02 -15.58 2.78
N ASP A 185 -11.98 -14.66 2.79
CA ASP A 185 -11.97 -13.43 1.99
C ASP A 185 -11.07 -12.32 2.58
N LEU A 186 -10.59 -12.49 3.81
CA LEU A 186 -9.85 -11.46 4.54
C LEU A 186 -8.60 -10.93 3.84
N PRO A 187 -7.80 -11.71 3.09
CA PRO A 187 -6.63 -11.15 2.41
C PRO A 187 -7.00 -10.07 1.38
N VAL A 188 -8.12 -10.25 0.68
CA VAL A 188 -8.63 -9.27 -0.30
C VAL A 188 -9.32 -8.10 0.42
N ALA A 189 -10.02 -8.36 1.52
CA ALA A 189 -10.65 -7.32 2.33
C ALA A 189 -9.64 -6.41 3.04
N GLU A 190 -8.52 -6.95 3.52
CA GLU A 190 -7.42 -6.16 4.09
C GLU A 190 -6.53 -5.54 2.98
N GLU A 191 -6.39 -6.12 1.78
CA GLU A 191 -5.79 -5.40 0.63
C GLU A 191 -6.57 -4.11 0.35
N ALA A 192 -7.91 -4.16 0.38
CA ALA A 192 -8.75 -2.98 0.26
C ALA A 192 -8.61 -2.03 1.47
N ALA A 193 -8.68 -2.54 2.69
CA ALA A 193 -8.63 -1.72 3.90
C ALA A 193 -7.31 -0.97 4.06
N VAL A 194 -6.18 -1.67 3.93
CA VAL A 194 -4.84 -1.07 4.02
C VAL A 194 -4.61 -0.12 2.85
N THR A 195 -5.09 -0.42 1.63
CA THR A 195 -5.04 0.55 0.52
C THR A 195 -5.80 1.83 0.84
N ALA A 196 -7.01 1.74 1.39
CA ALA A 196 -7.83 2.90 1.73
C ALA A 196 -7.25 3.74 2.88
N GLU A 197 -6.68 3.10 3.91
CA GLU A 197 -5.97 3.76 5.01
C GLU A 197 -4.70 4.47 4.52
N LEU A 198 -3.88 3.79 3.71
CA LEU A 198 -2.69 4.39 3.08
C LEU A 198 -3.08 5.51 2.09
N SER A 199 -4.29 5.46 1.51
CA SER A 199 -4.88 6.52 0.69
C SER A 199 -5.47 7.68 1.50
N GLY A 200 -5.36 7.69 2.83
CA GLY A 200 -5.82 8.79 3.69
C GLY A 200 -7.33 8.79 3.98
N PHE A 201 -8.04 7.68 3.82
CA PHE A 201 -9.46 7.57 4.18
C PHE A 201 -9.65 6.92 5.56
N ARG A 202 -10.76 7.26 6.23
CA ARG A 202 -11.21 6.51 7.41
C ARG A 202 -11.88 5.21 6.96
N VAL A 203 -11.38 4.08 7.46
CA VAL A 203 -11.91 2.74 7.16
C VAL A 203 -12.62 2.15 8.38
N GLN A 204 -13.75 1.49 8.14
CA GLN A 204 -14.46 0.67 9.12
C GLN A 204 -14.48 -0.78 8.60
N ARG A 205 -14.19 -1.75 9.47
CA ARG A 205 -14.03 -3.17 9.12
C ARG A 205 -15.16 -4.01 9.76
N LEU A 206 -15.77 -4.91 8.99
CA LEU A 206 -16.81 -5.84 9.47
C LEU A 206 -16.67 -7.22 8.83
N TRP A 207 -16.05 -8.14 9.56
CA TRP A 207 -15.60 -9.44 9.06
C TRP A 207 -16.58 -10.58 9.35
N ASP A 208 -16.58 -11.58 8.45
CA ASP A 208 -17.39 -12.80 8.54
C ASP A 208 -18.91 -12.55 8.69
N VAL A 209 -19.48 -11.76 7.79
CA VAL A 209 -20.93 -11.44 7.74
C VAL A 209 -21.66 -12.05 6.54
N GLY A 210 -21.16 -13.18 6.03
CA GLY A 210 -21.69 -13.89 4.86
C GLY A 210 -23.11 -14.43 5.00
N VAL A 211 -23.75 -14.66 3.85
CA VAL A 211 -25.20 -14.93 3.72
C VAL A 211 -25.65 -16.18 4.49
N ALA A 212 -24.82 -17.22 4.56
CA ALA A 212 -25.08 -18.43 5.36
C ALA A 212 -25.30 -18.15 6.87
N GLY A 213 -24.84 -16.99 7.36
CA GLY A 213 -25.04 -16.49 8.72
C GLY A 213 -25.67 -15.09 8.73
N ILE A 214 -26.63 -14.79 7.86
CA ILE A 214 -27.15 -13.43 7.59
C ILE A 214 -27.50 -12.58 8.83
N HIS A 215 -27.89 -13.21 9.95
CA HIS A 215 -28.10 -12.52 11.23
C HIS A 215 -26.86 -11.74 11.71
N ARG A 216 -25.64 -12.18 11.38
CA ARG A 216 -24.39 -11.48 11.70
C ARG A 216 -24.27 -10.14 10.97
N LEU A 217 -24.76 -10.06 9.73
CA LEU A 217 -24.87 -8.80 8.98
C LEU A 217 -25.95 -7.90 9.60
N LEU A 218 -27.15 -8.44 9.83
CA LEU A 218 -28.31 -7.68 10.30
C LEU A 218 -28.07 -7.07 11.70
N ASN A 219 -27.41 -7.80 12.60
CA ASN A 219 -27.02 -7.28 13.92
C ASN A 219 -26.01 -6.12 13.84
N ASN A 220 -25.27 -6.00 12.73
CA ASN A 220 -24.27 -4.95 12.49
C ASN A 220 -24.72 -3.95 11.40
N ARG A 221 -26.03 -3.85 11.13
CA ARG A 221 -26.62 -2.94 10.13
C ARG A 221 -26.15 -1.48 10.26
N HIS A 222 -25.87 -1.03 11.48
CA HIS A 222 -25.32 0.30 11.74
C HIS A 222 -24.00 0.61 11.00
N VAL A 223 -23.19 -0.41 10.65
CA VAL A 223 -21.94 -0.27 9.87
C VAL A 223 -22.21 0.02 8.38
N ILE A 224 -23.37 -0.42 7.89
CA ILE A 224 -23.87 -0.15 6.55
C ILE A 224 -24.40 1.29 6.51
N GLU A 225 -25.22 1.65 7.51
CA GLU A 225 -25.85 2.97 7.64
C GLU A 225 -24.87 4.11 8.00
N SER A 226 -23.68 3.79 8.52
CA SER A 226 -22.60 4.78 8.74
C SER A 226 -21.62 4.91 7.57
N ALA A 227 -21.81 4.16 6.48
CA ALA A 227 -20.90 4.14 5.34
C ALA A 227 -21.13 5.32 4.39
N SER A 228 -20.05 5.88 3.85
CA SER A 228 -20.12 6.83 2.72
C SER A 228 -19.87 6.15 1.37
N VAL A 229 -19.09 5.06 1.38
CA VAL A 229 -19.00 4.04 0.33
C VAL A 229 -18.81 2.69 1.00
N LEU A 230 -19.43 1.64 0.47
CA LEU A 230 -19.23 0.26 0.90
C LEU A 230 -18.29 -0.49 -0.05
N ILE A 231 -17.41 -1.31 0.50
CA ILE A 231 -16.66 -2.34 -0.24
C ILE A 231 -17.07 -3.69 0.34
N VAL A 232 -17.59 -4.60 -0.49
CA VAL A 232 -18.13 -5.89 -0.03
C VAL A 232 -17.42 -7.02 -0.76
N VAL A 233 -16.69 -7.81 0.01
CA VAL A 233 -15.74 -8.83 -0.48
C VAL A 233 -16.30 -10.22 -0.23
N ALA A 234 -16.47 -11.02 -1.28
CA ALA A 234 -17.06 -12.36 -1.17
C ALA A 234 -16.63 -13.31 -2.31
N GLY A 235 -16.19 -14.51 -1.93
CA GLY A 235 -16.07 -15.66 -2.82
C GLY A 235 -17.33 -16.53 -2.81
N MET A 236 -17.15 -17.84 -2.98
CA MET A 236 -18.22 -18.84 -3.02
C MET A 236 -19.28 -18.48 -4.09
N GLU A 237 -20.55 -18.33 -3.73
CA GLU A 237 -21.61 -17.90 -4.65
C GLU A 237 -21.63 -16.38 -4.91
N GLY A 238 -20.88 -15.56 -4.15
CA GLY A 238 -20.77 -14.12 -4.35
C GLY A 238 -22.01 -13.31 -3.98
N ALA A 239 -22.94 -13.85 -3.19
CA ALA A 239 -24.25 -13.25 -2.95
C ALA A 239 -24.25 -12.04 -1.97
N LEU A 240 -23.22 -11.88 -1.12
CA LEU A 240 -23.24 -10.85 -0.07
C LEU A 240 -23.41 -9.40 -0.58
N PRO A 241 -22.70 -8.92 -1.63
CA PRO A 241 -22.86 -7.54 -2.10
C PRO A 241 -24.30 -7.21 -2.53
N SER A 242 -25.01 -8.16 -3.14
CA SER A 242 -26.43 -8.00 -3.51
C SER A 242 -27.34 -7.81 -2.30
N VAL A 243 -27.04 -8.49 -1.18
CA VAL A 243 -27.79 -8.35 0.07
C VAL A 243 -27.45 -7.04 0.79
N VAL A 244 -26.18 -6.64 0.80
CA VAL A 244 -25.73 -5.36 1.38
C VAL A 244 -26.30 -4.17 0.61
N ALA A 245 -26.33 -4.22 -0.73
CA ALA A 245 -26.93 -3.19 -1.56
C ALA A 245 -28.46 -3.08 -1.42
N GLY A 246 -29.13 -4.15 -0.96
CA GLY A 246 -30.54 -4.08 -0.54
C GLY A 246 -30.77 -3.41 0.82
N LEU A 247 -29.71 -3.04 1.54
CA LEU A 247 -29.75 -2.41 2.87
C LEU A 247 -29.06 -1.03 2.92
N ALA A 248 -28.32 -0.65 1.88
CA ALA A 248 -27.51 0.57 1.83
C ALA A 248 -28.20 1.70 1.04
N ASP A 249 -27.92 2.94 1.43
CA ASP A 249 -28.24 4.17 0.68
C ASP A 249 -27.02 4.76 -0.05
N CYS A 250 -25.81 4.27 0.27
CA CYS A 250 -24.55 4.65 -0.40
C CYS A 250 -24.13 3.64 -1.50
N PRO A 251 -23.18 4.02 -2.41
CA PRO A 251 -22.66 3.11 -3.42
C PRO A 251 -21.98 1.86 -2.84
N VAL A 252 -22.15 0.71 -3.49
CA VAL A 252 -21.57 -0.58 -3.08
C VAL A 252 -20.58 -1.06 -4.14
N ILE A 253 -19.32 -1.25 -3.74
CA ILE A 253 -18.28 -1.82 -4.60
C ILE A 253 -18.14 -3.31 -4.27
N ALA A 254 -18.56 -4.16 -5.19
CA ALA A 254 -18.51 -5.61 -5.05
C ALA A 254 -17.14 -6.14 -5.51
N VAL A 255 -16.48 -6.91 -4.64
CA VAL A 255 -15.18 -7.53 -4.90
C VAL A 255 -15.34 -9.06 -4.87
N PRO A 256 -15.41 -9.73 -6.04
CA PRO A 256 -15.41 -11.18 -6.09
C PRO A 256 -14.02 -11.68 -5.71
N THR A 257 -13.95 -12.71 -4.87
CA THR A 257 -12.67 -13.39 -4.58
C THR A 257 -12.58 -14.71 -5.33
N SER A 258 -11.36 -15.22 -5.52
CA SER A 258 -11.11 -16.55 -6.08
C SER A 258 -11.43 -17.70 -5.12
N ILE A 259 -11.91 -17.40 -3.91
CA ILE A 259 -12.27 -18.38 -2.88
C ILE A 259 -13.48 -19.21 -3.32
N GLY A 260 -13.38 -20.52 -3.07
CA GLY A 260 -14.51 -21.45 -3.10
C GLY A 260 -14.14 -22.82 -3.65
N TYR A 261 -15.09 -23.76 -3.55
CA TYR A 261 -14.96 -25.08 -4.16
C TYR A 261 -15.14 -25.01 -5.68
N GLY A 262 -14.93 -26.12 -6.41
CA GLY A 262 -14.76 -26.11 -7.88
C GLY A 262 -15.78 -25.31 -8.70
N ALA A 263 -17.05 -25.24 -8.27
CA ALA A 263 -18.10 -24.45 -8.93
C ALA A 263 -17.93 -22.92 -8.80
N SER A 264 -17.00 -22.42 -7.99
CA SER A 264 -16.55 -21.02 -7.99
C SER A 264 -15.77 -20.66 -9.26
N PHE A 265 -15.15 -21.65 -9.91
CA PHE A 265 -14.31 -21.49 -11.10
C PHE A 265 -13.24 -20.38 -10.94
N GLY A 266 -12.57 -20.35 -9.78
CA GLY A 266 -11.53 -19.37 -9.47
C GLY A 266 -12.03 -17.93 -9.33
N GLY A 267 -13.28 -17.75 -8.89
CA GLY A 267 -13.91 -16.44 -8.72
C GLY A 267 -14.79 -16.00 -9.89
N LEU A 268 -14.89 -16.79 -10.97
CA LEU A 268 -15.78 -16.48 -12.09
C LEU A 268 -17.27 -16.56 -11.69
N ALA A 269 -17.67 -17.53 -10.85
CA ALA A 269 -19.05 -17.61 -10.39
C ALA A 269 -19.45 -16.41 -9.50
N PRO A 270 -18.71 -16.02 -8.44
CA PRO A 270 -19.06 -14.84 -7.65
C PRO A 270 -19.00 -13.54 -8.49
N LEU A 271 -18.05 -13.41 -9.43
CA LEU A 271 -18.01 -12.30 -10.38
C LEU A 271 -19.30 -12.19 -11.21
N LEU A 272 -19.78 -13.31 -11.76
CA LEU A 272 -21.03 -13.33 -12.54
C LEU A 272 -22.27 -13.08 -11.66
N THR A 273 -22.32 -13.60 -10.43
CA THR A 273 -23.40 -13.27 -9.48
C THR A 273 -23.47 -11.78 -9.17
N MET A 274 -22.32 -11.15 -8.94
CA MET A 274 -22.25 -9.72 -8.62
C MET A 274 -22.62 -8.84 -9.83
N LEU A 275 -22.18 -9.21 -11.04
CA LEU A 275 -22.55 -8.52 -12.28
C LEU A 275 -24.03 -8.70 -12.66
N ASN A 276 -24.63 -9.84 -12.31
CA ASN A 276 -26.05 -10.14 -12.53
C ASN A 276 -26.93 -9.75 -11.33
N SER A 277 -26.44 -8.88 -10.43
CA SER A 277 -27.23 -8.38 -9.31
C SER A 277 -28.34 -7.45 -9.80
N CYS A 278 -29.55 -7.62 -9.26
CA CYS A 278 -30.66 -6.71 -9.48
C CYS A 278 -30.66 -5.50 -8.52
N ALA A 279 -29.74 -5.45 -7.56
CA ALA A 279 -29.61 -4.34 -6.64
C ALA A 279 -28.92 -3.14 -7.34
N ALA A 280 -29.58 -1.98 -7.32
CA ALA A 280 -29.02 -0.75 -7.86
C ALA A 280 -27.82 -0.25 -7.03
N GLY A 281 -26.94 0.55 -7.64
CA GLY A 281 -25.79 1.13 -6.93
C GLY A 281 -24.59 0.19 -6.73
N VAL A 282 -24.66 -1.04 -7.23
CA VAL A 282 -23.53 -2.00 -7.23
C VAL A 282 -22.59 -1.72 -8.41
N GLY A 283 -21.31 -1.50 -8.12
CA GLY A 283 -20.22 -1.53 -9.10
C GLY A 283 -19.27 -2.70 -8.82
N VAL A 284 -18.92 -3.50 -9.83
CA VAL A 284 -18.11 -4.72 -9.63
C VAL A 284 -16.68 -4.50 -10.13
N VAL A 285 -15.69 -4.91 -9.33
CA VAL A 285 -14.27 -4.92 -9.74
C VAL A 285 -13.80 -6.32 -10.14
N ASN A 286 -12.60 -6.42 -10.70
CA ASN A 286 -12.00 -7.70 -11.07
C ASN A 286 -11.73 -8.61 -9.85
N ILE A 287 -11.53 -9.90 -10.09
CA ILE A 287 -11.33 -10.92 -9.06
C ILE A 287 -10.09 -10.61 -8.19
N ASP A 288 -10.26 -10.76 -6.88
CA ASP A 288 -9.29 -10.47 -5.81
C ASP A 288 -8.81 -9.00 -5.76
N ASN A 289 -9.43 -8.06 -6.48
CA ASN A 289 -8.93 -6.70 -6.67
C ASN A 289 -9.35 -5.72 -5.54
N GLY A 290 -8.97 -6.02 -4.30
CA GLY A 290 -9.22 -5.17 -3.14
C GLY A 290 -8.61 -3.78 -3.30
N PHE A 291 -7.39 -3.72 -3.83
CA PHE A 291 -6.70 -2.48 -4.21
C PHE A 291 -7.57 -1.60 -5.13
N GLY A 292 -8.10 -2.16 -6.22
CA GLY A 292 -8.93 -1.42 -7.18
C GLY A 292 -10.24 -0.92 -6.57
N ALA A 293 -10.85 -1.68 -5.67
CA ALA A 293 -12.05 -1.27 -4.96
C ALA A 293 -11.80 -0.06 -4.03
N ALA A 294 -10.68 -0.07 -3.29
CA ALA A 294 -10.30 1.03 -2.43
C ALA A 294 -9.97 2.32 -3.20
N VAL A 295 -9.28 2.22 -4.34
CA VAL A 295 -9.03 3.37 -5.22
C VAL A 295 -10.35 3.94 -5.78
N LEU A 296 -11.28 3.09 -6.21
CA LEU A 296 -12.59 3.50 -6.70
C LEU A 296 -13.44 4.18 -5.60
N ALA A 297 -13.45 3.63 -4.37
CA ALA A 297 -14.12 4.23 -3.22
C ALA A 297 -13.57 5.65 -2.93
N GLY A 298 -12.25 5.80 -2.90
CA GLY A 298 -11.61 7.10 -2.72
C GLY A 298 -11.87 8.09 -3.87
N GLN A 299 -12.03 7.61 -5.11
CA GLN A 299 -12.44 8.44 -6.24
C GLN A 299 -13.88 8.93 -6.11
N ILE A 300 -14.82 8.10 -5.63
CA ILE A 300 -16.21 8.50 -5.36
C ILE A 300 -16.23 9.61 -4.29
N LEU A 301 -15.56 9.41 -3.16
CA LEU A 301 -15.55 10.38 -2.05
C LEU A 301 -14.95 11.73 -2.45
N ARG A 302 -13.77 11.74 -3.11
CA ARG A 302 -13.17 13.00 -3.60
C ARG A 302 -13.97 13.66 -4.72
N THR A 303 -14.77 12.91 -5.47
CA THR A 303 -15.71 13.49 -6.46
C THR A 303 -16.86 14.19 -5.75
N ALA A 304 -17.43 13.60 -4.69
CA ALA A 304 -18.45 14.25 -3.86
C ALA A 304 -17.89 15.51 -3.17
N GLU A 305 -16.66 15.46 -2.64
CA GLU A 305 -15.97 16.62 -2.08
C GLU A 305 -15.74 17.73 -3.12
N LYS A 306 -15.26 17.39 -4.32
CA LYS A 306 -15.11 18.35 -5.43
C LYS A 306 -16.43 19.02 -5.79
N LEU A 307 -17.54 18.28 -5.77
CA LEU A 307 -18.88 18.83 -6.00
C LEU A 307 -19.38 19.70 -4.82
N ARG A 308 -18.96 19.42 -3.58
CA ARG A 308 -19.20 20.28 -2.42
C ARG A 308 -18.47 21.61 -2.56
N LEU A 309 -17.17 21.57 -2.86
CA LEU A 309 -16.31 22.75 -3.03
C LEU A 309 -16.67 23.60 -4.26
N ALA A 310 -17.33 23.02 -5.26
CA ALA A 310 -17.81 23.73 -6.45
C ALA A 310 -19.12 24.51 -6.23
N LYS A 311 -19.81 24.35 -5.09
CA LYS A 311 -20.98 25.17 -4.76
C LYS A 311 -20.50 26.56 -4.30
N PRO A 312 -21.01 27.67 -4.87
CA PRO A 312 -20.72 28.99 -4.32
C PRO A 312 -21.28 29.10 -2.91
N THR A 313 -20.51 29.69 -2.00
CA THR A 313 -21.00 30.13 -0.69
C THR A 313 -21.97 31.28 -0.89
N SER A 314 -23.25 30.99 -0.69
CA SER A 314 -24.38 31.94 -0.67
C SER A 314 -24.43 32.74 0.63
#